data_AF-A0A843KWG7-F1
#
_entry.id   AF-A0A843KWG7-F1
#
_cell.length_a   1.000
_cell.length_b   1.000
_cell.length_c   1.000
_cell.angle_alpha   90.00
_cell.angle_beta   90.00
_cell.angle_gamma   90.00
#
_symmetry.space_group_name_H-M   'P 1'
#
loop_
_entity.id
_entity.type
_entity.pdbx_description
1 polymer ?
#
loop_
_entity_poly.entity_id
_entity_poly.type
_entity_poly.pdbx_seq_one_letter_code
_entity_poly.pdbx_strand_id
1 'polypeptide(L)' 'MPTTKKQMEKLNRAKKAKAEELAQQAAAGSQAAKKKLKKLEKKIK' A
#
# COMPACT_ATOMS: atom_id res chain seq x y z
N MET A 1 -17.70 5.26 12.16
CA MET A 1 -16.94 4.97 13.39
C MET A 1 -15.54 5.55 13.24
N PRO A 2 -15.14 6.55 14.04
CA PRO A 2 -13.78 7.06 14.00
C PRO A 2 -12.82 5.98 14.51
N THR A 3 -11.83 5.62 13.71
CA THR A 3 -10.80 4.67 14.11
C THR A 3 -9.87 5.33 15.13
N THR A 4 -9.65 4.67 16.26
CA THR A 4 -8.72 5.13 17.31
C THR A 4 -7.29 5.27 16.76
N LYS A 5 -6.44 6.10 17.40
CA LYS A 5 -5.02 6.28 16.99
C LYS A 5 -4.28 4.94 16.81
N LYS A 6 -4.48 3.99 17.74
CA LYS A 6 -3.89 2.64 17.65
C LYS A 6 -4.38 1.85 16.43
N GLN A 7 -5.64 2.01 16.04
CA GLN A 7 -6.18 1.38 14.83
C GLN A 7 -5.63 2.04 13.57
N MET A 8 -5.48 3.37 13.55
CA MET A 8 -4.85 4.09 12.44
C MET A 8 -3.39 3.66 12.23
N GLU A 9 -2.63 3.47 13.30
CA GLU A 9 -1.25 2.96 13.20
C GLU A 9 -1.19 1.55 12.61
N LYS A 10 -2.07 0.63 13.05
CA LYS A 10 -2.16 -0.72 12.48
C LYS A 10 -2.52 -0.68 11.00
N LEU A 11 -3.48 0.16 10.61
CA LEU A 11 -3.89 0.33 9.21
C LEU A 11 -2.76 0.92 8.37
N ASN A 12 -1.99 1.87 8.90
CA ASN A 12 -0.86 2.46 8.20
C ASN A 12 0.28 1.44 8.00
N ARG A 13 0.57 0.61 8.99
CA ARG A 13 1.53 -0.51 8.85
C ARG A 13 1.07 -1.50 7.79
N ALA A 14 -0.20 -1.90 7.81
CA ALA A 14 -0.76 -2.81 6.81
C ALA A 14 -0.73 -2.23 5.38
N LYS A 15 -0.98 -0.92 5.24
CA LYS A 15 -0.86 -0.22 3.95
C LYS A 15 0.58 -0.18 3.45
N LYS A 16 1.56 0.07 4.34
CA LYS A 16 2.99 0.05 3.99
C LYS A 16 3.44 -1.35 3.56
N ALA A 17 3.10 -2.40 4.31
CA ALA A 17 3.44 -3.78 3.96
C ALA A 17 2.87 -4.19 2.58
N LYS A 18 1.60 -3.85 2.30
CA LYS A 18 1.02 -4.09 0.97
C LYS A 18 1.69 -3.27 -0.14
N ALA A 19 2.13 -2.05 0.16
CA ALA A 19 2.86 -1.24 -0.81
C ALA A 19 4.24 -1.83 -1.12
N GLU A 20 4.98 -2.30 -0.11
CA GLU A 20 6.25 -3.00 -0.29
C GLU A 20 6.09 -4.30 -1.07
N GLU A 21 5.06 -5.10 -0.78
CA GLU A 21 4.79 -6.34 -1.51
C GLU A 21 4.44 -6.07 -2.98
N LEU A 22 3.61 -5.06 -3.25
CA LEU A 22 3.34 -4.62 -4.63
C LEU A 22 4.58 -4.03 -5.30
N ALA A 23 5.48 -3.40 -4.54
CA ALA A 23 6.74 -2.86 -5.06
C ALA A 23 7.69 -3.98 -5.46
N GLN A 24 7.83 -5.01 -4.62
CA GLN A 24 8.62 -6.20 -4.92
C GLN A 24 8.07 -6.94 -6.14
N GLN A 25 6.75 -7.14 -6.22
CA GLN A 25 6.13 -7.74 -7.40
C GLN A 25 6.30 -6.89 -8.66
N ALA A 26 6.23 -5.55 -8.54
CA ALA A 26 6.49 -4.64 -9.65
C ALA A 26 7.96 -4.67 -10.10
N ALA A 27 8.91 -4.78 -9.16
CA ALA A 27 10.33 -4.94 -9.42
C ALA A 27 10.64 -6.29 -10.08
N ALA A 28 9.90 -7.35 -9.71
CA ALA A 28 9.93 -8.65 -10.35
C ALA A 28 9.29 -8.68 -11.76
N GLY A 29 8.89 -7.53 -12.31
CA GLY A 29 8.37 -7.40 -13.68
C GLY A 29 6.84 -7.48 -13.80
N SER A 30 6.09 -7.60 -12.70
CA SER A 30 4.62 -7.61 -12.77
C SER A 30 4.05 -6.23 -13.10
N GLN A 31 3.62 -6.04 -14.34
CA GLN A 31 2.92 -4.81 -14.76
C GLN A 31 1.62 -4.57 -13.97
N ALA A 32 0.94 -5.64 -13.55
CA ALA A 32 -0.27 -5.53 -12.74
C ALA A 32 0.03 -4.95 -11.35
N ALA A 33 1.11 -5.38 -10.71
CA ALA A 33 1.56 -4.84 -9.44
C ALA A 33 2.01 -3.38 -9.56
N LYS A 34 2.73 -3.02 -10.64
CA LYS A 34 3.13 -1.64 -10.94
C LYS A 34 1.92 -0.70 -11.10
N LYS A 35 0.87 -1.14 -11.81
CA LYS A 35 -0.38 -0.36 -11.95
C LYS A 35 -1.11 -0.21 -10.61
N LYS A 36 -1.16 -1.26 -9.78
CA LYS A 36 -1.78 -1.22 -8.45
C LYS A 36 -1.02 -0.31 -7.49
N LEU A 37 0.31 -0.38 -7.49
CA LEU A 37 1.18 0.49 -6.68
C LEU A 37 1.00 1.96 -7.04
N LYS A 38 1.03 2.31 -8.34
CA LYS A 38 0.80 3.69 -8.81
C LYS A 38 -0.59 4.23 -8.43
N LYS A 39 -1.63 3.39 -8.44
CA LYS A 39 -2.98 3.76 -7.97
C LYS A 39 -3.02 3.97 -6.46
N LEU A 40 -2.27 3.17 -5.69
CA LEU A 40 -2.17 3.29 -4.23
C LEU A 40 -1.46 4.58 -3.84
N GLU A 41 -0.32 4.89 -4.47
CA GLU A 41 0.42 6.14 -4.25
C GLU A 41 -0.45 7.37 -4.53
N LYS A 42 -1.21 7.37 -5.64
CA LYS A 42 -2.13 8.47 -5.99
C LYS A 42 -3.30 8.67 -5.02
N LYS A 43 -3.67 7.65 -4.23
CA LYS A 43 -4.73 7.77 -3.21
C LYS A 43 -4.20 8.21 -1.85
N ILE A 44 -2.89 8.10 -1.65
CA ILE A 44 -2.21 8.47 -0.40
C ILE A 44 -1.65 9.90 -0.50
N LYS A 45 -1.24 10.32 -1.70
CA LYS A 45 -0.91 11.71 -2.03
C LYS A 45 -2.17 12.56 -2.10
#